data_AF-A0A672YS12-F1
#
_entry.id   AF-A0A672YS12-F1
#
_cell.length_a   1.000
_cell.length_b   1.000
_cell.length_c   1.000
_cell.angle_alpha   90.00
_cell.angle_beta   90.00
_cell.angle_gamma   90.00
#
_symmetry.space_group_name_H-M   'P 1'
#
loop_
_entity.id
_entity.type
_entity.pdbx_description
1 polymer ?
#
loop_
_entity_poly.entity_id
_entity_poly.type
_entity_poly.pdbx_seq_one_letter_code
_entity_poly.pdbx_strand_id
1 'polypeptide(L)'
;MVQKYQSPVRVYKHPFELVMAYERRFPTCHLIPMFVASDVVDEETSEDGSTHRIERRCALDMDAPRLLKRSKLVKTVILDHKSHCCINMRGNH
;
A
#
# COMPACT_ATOMS: atom_id res chain seq x y z
N MET A 1 20.80 -15.11 -3.78
CA MET A 1 21.30 -13.80 -4.26
C MET A 1 20.26 -12.75 -3.89
N VAL A 2 20.60 -11.73 -3.09
CA VAL A 2 19.65 -10.67 -2.67
C VAL A 2 19.94 -9.42 -3.50
N GLN A 3 18.96 -8.94 -4.26
CA GLN A 3 19.06 -7.65 -4.97
C GLN A 3 18.52 -6.55 -4.06
N LYS A 4 19.32 -5.49 -3.85
CA LYS A 4 18.89 -4.28 -3.14
C LYS A 4 18.56 -3.21 -4.16
N TYR A 5 17.34 -2.66 -4.06
CA TYR A 5 16.90 -1.51 -4.85
C TYR A 5 16.47 -0.40 -3.89
N GLN A 6 16.91 0.82 -4.13
CA GLN A 6 16.49 2.00 -3.38
C GLN A 6 15.75 2.94 -4.32
N SER A 7 14.49 3.22 -4.02
CA SER A 7 13.70 4.18 -4.79
C SER A 7 14.18 5.61 -4.52
N PRO A 8 14.05 6.53 -5.51
CA PRO A 8 14.36 7.94 -5.28
C PRO A 8 13.43 8.56 -4.23
N VAL A 9 13.96 9.52 -3.47
CA VAL A 9 13.16 10.32 -2.53
C VAL A 9 12.23 11.23 -3.33
N ARG A 10 10.94 11.22 -2.99
CA ARG A 10 9.91 12.08 -3.59
C ARG A 10 9.41 13.10 -2.57
N VAL A 11 9.43 14.38 -2.95
CA VAL A 11 8.88 15.49 -2.16
C VAL A 11 7.56 15.93 -2.80
N TYR A 12 6.48 15.90 -2.02
CA TYR A 12 5.16 16.36 -2.45
C TYR A 12 4.96 17.83 -2.11
N LYS A 13 4.37 18.62 -3.02
CA LYS A 13 4.06 20.04 -2.80
C LYS A 13 2.76 20.28 -2.01
N HIS A 14 2.12 19.22 -1.52
CA HIS A 14 0.82 19.27 -0.85
C HIS A 14 0.99 19.02 0.66
N PRO A 15 0.11 19.57 1.50
CA PRO A 15 0.12 19.30 2.94
C PRO A 15 -0.02 17.80 3.23
N PHE A 16 0.48 17.39 4.39
CA PHE A 16 0.51 15.99 4.83
C PHE A 16 -0.88 15.32 4.74
N GLU A 17 -1.94 16.03 5.12
CA GLU A 17 -3.32 15.52 5.06
C GLU A 17 -3.74 15.09 3.65
N LEU A 18 -3.32 15.83 2.61
CA LEU A 18 -3.62 15.46 1.22
C LEU A 18 -2.73 14.31 0.73
N VAL A 19 -1.52 14.17 1.26
CA VAL A 19 -0.68 13.00 0.99
C VAL A 19 -1.27 11.75 1.67
N MET A 20 -1.84 11.91 2.86
CA MET A 20 -2.56 10.86 3.60
C MET A 20 -3.85 10.40 2.92
N ALA A 21 -4.37 11.16 1.95
CA ALA A 21 -5.38 10.64 1.02
C ALA A 21 -4.90 9.43 0.20
N TYR A 22 -3.64 9.01 0.35
CA TYR A 22 -3.15 7.69 -0.03
C TYR A 22 -4.11 6.56 0.35
N GLU A 23 -4.72 6.60 1.54
CA GLU A 23 -5.64 5.54 1.98
C GLU A 23 -6.90 5.46 1.11
N ARG A 24 -7.30 6.57 0.46
CA ARG A 24 -8.44 6.60 -0.48
C ARG A 24 -8.17 5.87 -1.80
N ARG A 25 -6.95 5.37 -2.01
CA ARG A 25 -6.59 4.55 -3.18
C ARG A 25 -7.07 3.10 -3.06
N PHE A 26 -7.52 2.70 -1.87
CA PHE A 26 -8.12 1.40 -1.60
C PHE A 26 -9.65 1.53 -1.58
N PRO A 27 -10.41 0.48 -1.92
CA PRO A 27 -9.98 -0.89 -2.19
C PRO A 27 -9.60 -1.17 -3.65
N THR A 28 -9.73 -0.20 -4.56
CA THR A 28 -9.36 -0.33 -5.98
C THR A 28 -8.59 0.90 -6.44
N CYS A 29 -7.45 0.71 -7.12
CA CYS A 29 -6.57 1.80 -7.53
C CYS A 29 -6.42 1.87 -9.05
N HIS A 30 -7.14 2.78 -9.72
CA HIS A 30 -7.09 2.93 -11.18
C HIS A 30 -5.71 3.30 -11.75
N LEU A 31 -4.85 3.91 -10.92
CA LEU A 31 -3.48 4.28 -11.31
C LEU A 31 -2.50 3.10 -11.29
N ILE A 32 -2.92 1.96 -10.72
CA ILE A 32 -2.13 0.73 -10.67
C ILE A 32 -2.94 -0.35 -11.41
N PRO A 33 -2.73 -0.52 -12.73
CA PRO A 33 -3.56 -1.40 -13.55
C PRO A 33 -3.62 -2.86 -13.09
N MET A 34 -2.58 -3.34 -12.42
CA MET A 34 -2.51 -4.69 -11.87
C MET A 34 -3.21 -4.81 -10.51
N PHE A 35 -3.68 -3.72 -9.90
CA PHE A 35 -4.29 -3.74 -8.58
C PHE A 35 -5.76 -4.14 -8.67
N VAL A 36 -6.08 -5.33 -8.16
CA VAL A 36 -7.42 -5.92 -8.30
C VAL A 36 -8.31 -5.51 -7.13
N ALA A 37 -7.85 -5.76 -5.91
CA ALA A 37 -8.63 -5.55 -4.70
C ALA A 37 -7.71 -5.45 -3.48
N SER A 38 -8.23 -4.91 -2.38
CA SER A 38 -7.62 -5.06 -1.07
C SER A 38 -8.63 -5.19 0.04
N ASP A 39 -8.31 -6.04 1.01
CA ASP A 39 -9.09 -6.25 2.22
C ASP A 39 -8.29 -5.82 3.45
N VAL A 40 -8.94 -5.17 4.42
CA VAL A 40 -8.33 -4.83 5.71
C VAL A 40 -8.26 -6.09 6.56
N VAL A 41 -7.05 -6.39 7.06
CA VAL A 41 -6.78 -7.56 7.91
C VAL A 41 -6.73 -7.16 9.38
N ASP A 42 -6.16 -5.99 9.65
CA ASP A 42 -5.98 -5.46 10.99
C ASP A 42 -6.01 -3.92 10.93
N GLU A 43 -6.62 -3.30 11.92
CA GLU A 43 -6.76 -1.85 12.03
C GLU A 43 -6.79 -1.46 13.50
N GLU A 44 -5.80 -0.65 13.89
CA GLU A 44 -5.60 -0.18 15.26
C GLU A 44 -5.50 1.34 15.23
N THR A 45 -6.34 2.00 16.03
CA THR A 45 -6.23 3.43 16.30
C THR A 45 -5.94 3.62 17.78
N SER A 46 -4.97 4.49 18.09
CA SER A 46 -4.71 4.87 19.49
C SER A 46 -5.93 5.54 20.12
N GLU A 47 -6.12 5.37 21.43
CA GLU A 47 -7.22 6.00 22.18
C GLU A 47 -7.24 7.53 22.02
N ASP A 48 -6.06 8.14 21.87
CA ASP A 48 -5.89 9.59 21.65
C ASP A 48 -6.07 10.02 20.18
N GLY A 49 -6.36 9.09 19.27
CA GLY A 49 -6.42 9.33 17.82
C GLY A 49 -5.09 9.72 17.18
N SER A 50 -3.98 9.59 17.92
CA SER A 50 -2.67 10.09 17.53
C SER A 50 -1.96 9.23 16.50
N THR A 51 -2.22 7.92 16.52
CA THR A 51 -1.65 6.93 15.61
C THR A 51 -2.73 6.09 14.98
N HIS A 52 -2.53 5.80 13.70
CA HIS A 52 -3.37 4.93 12.89
C HIS A 52 -2.48 3.87 12.25
N ARG A 53 -2.74 2.61 12.55
CA ARG A 53 -2.06 1.47 11.97
C ARG A 53 -3.07 0.60 11.26
N ILE A 54 -2.76 0.24 10.02
CA ILE A 54 -3.64 -0.57 9.21
C ILE A 54 -2.84 -1.54 8.35
N GLU A 55 -3.28 -2.80 8.35
CA GLU A 55 -2.74 -3.91 7.57
C GLU A 55 -3.78 -4.34 6.55
N ARG A 56 -3.37 -4.47 5.29
CA ARG A 56 -4.24 -4.83 4.17
C ARG A 56 -3.63 -5.99 3.40
N ARG A 57 -4.47 -6.92 2.94
CA ARG A 57 -4.12 -7.90 1.92
C ARG A 57 -4.52 -7.36 0.57
N CYS A 58 -3.56 -7.18 -0.33
CA CYS A 58 -3.76 -6.64 -1.67
C CYS A 58 -3.61 -7.75 -2.71
N ALA A 59 -4.59 -7.91 -3.59
CA ALA A 59 -4.54 -8.81 -4.72
C ALA A 59 -4.03 -8.07 -5.97
N LEU A 60 -2.96 -8.59 -6.58
CA LEU A 60 -2.41 -8.09 -7.84
C LEU A 60 -2.59 -9.12 -8.96
N ASP A 61 -3.12 -8.67 -10.10
CA ASP A 61 -3.16 -9.42 -11.35
C ASP A 61 -1.85 -9.17 -12.11
N MET A 62 -0.92 -10.11 -12.00
CA MET A 62 0.38 -10.02 -12.65
C MET A 62 0.49 -11.11 -13.72
N ASP A 63 0.71 -10.69 -14.96
CA ASP A 63 1.06 -11.60 -16.03
C ASP A 63 2.40 -12.28 -15.72
N ALA A 64 2.35 -13.60 -15.52
CA ALA A 64 3.56 -14.37 -15.26
C ALA A 64 4.53 -14.27 -16.46
N PRO A 65 5.86 -14.15 -16.23
CA PRO A 65 6.86 -14.16 -17.29
C PRO A 65 6.66 -15.33 -18.26
N ARG A 66 7.01 -15.12 -19.54
CA ARG A 66 6.69 -16.03 -20.66
C ARG A 66 7.05 -17.51 -20.44
N LEU A 67 8.04 -17.81 -19.58
CA LEU A 67 8.48 -19.17 -19.22
C LEU A 67 7.49 -19.91 -18.30
N LEU A 68 6.64 -19.17 -17.56
CA LEU A 68 5.59 -19.69 -16.68
C LEU A 68 4.21 -19.75 -17.37
N LYS A 69 4.09 -19.33 -18.64
CA LYS A 69 2.81 -19.32 -19.39
C LYS A 69 2.16 -20.69 -19.59
N ARG A 70 2.89 -21.79 -19.37
CA ARG A 70 2.32 -23.15 -19.45
C ARG A 70 1.45 -23.52 -18.25
N SER A 71 1.59 -22.82 -17.12
CA SER A 71 0.76 -23.02 -15.93
C SER A 71 -0.29 -21.92 -15.82
N LYS A 72 -1.57 -22.27 -15.99
CA LYS A 72 -2.74 -21.40 -15.72
C LYS A 72 -2.89 -21.00 -14.24
N LEU A 73 -1.89 -21.29 -13.40
CA LEU A 73 -2.03 -21.48 -11.95
C LEU A 73 -1.76 -20.23 -11.13
N VAL A 74 -0.97 -19.27 -11.61
CA VAL A 74 -0.66 -18.06 -10.85
C VAL A 74 -1.10 -16.85 -11.66
N LYS A 75 -2.36 -16.48 -11.47
CA LYS A 75 -2.97 -15.27 -12.04
C LYS A 75 -3.00 -14.12 -11.04
N THR A 76 -3.04 -14.45 -9.75
CA THR A 76 -3.20 -13.45 -8.69
C THR A 76 -2.13 -13.64 -7.63
N VAL A 77 -1.36 -12.58 -7.38
CA VAL A 77 -0.37 -12.49 -6.30
C VAL A 77 -0.99 -11.73 -5.14
N ILE A 78 -0.87 -12.26 -3.92
CA ILE A 78 -1.33 -11.58 -2.70
C ILE A 78 -0.11 -10.90 -2.05
N LEU A 79 -0.25 -9.62 -1.73
CA LEU A 79 0.75 -8.83 -1.03
C LEU A 79 0.16 -8.26 0.27
N ASP A 80 0.88 -8.43 1.37
CA ASP A 80 0.54 -7.75 2.62
C ASP A 80 1.11 -6.33 2.61
N HIS A 81 0.24 -5.36 2.88
CA HIS A 81 0.56 -3.95 2.98
C HIS A 81 0.33 -3.45 4.40
N LYS A 82 1.39 -2.98 5.06
CA LYS A 82 1.34 -2.36 6.39
C LYS A 82 1.62 -0.87 6.28
N SER A 83 0.72 -0.05 6.82
CA SER A 83 0.95 1.38 6.99
C SER A 83 0.78 1.78 8.45
N HIS A 84 1.72 2.60 8.94
CA HIS A 84 1.68 3.21 10.26
C HIS A 84 1.81 4.73 10.10
N CYS A 85 0.79 5.46 10.55
CA CYS A 85 0.71 6.91 10.43
C CYS A 85 0.53 7.54 11.81
N CYS A 86 1.38 8.50 12.14
CA CYS A 86 1.18 9.37 13.29
C CYS A 86 0.45 10.65 12.85
N ILE A 87 -0.85 10.73 13.13
CA ILE A 87 -1.72 11.87 12.77
C ILE A 87 -1.40 13.09 13.65
N ASN A 88 -1.03 12.86 14.92
CA ASN A 88 -0.68 13.92 15.88
C ASN A 88 0.77 14.43 15.75
N MET A 89 1.32 14.47 14.54
CA MET A 89 2.51 15.30 14.24
C MET A 89 2.18 16.82 14.26
N ARG A 90 1.15 17.24 15.01
CA ARG A 90 1.03 18.62 15.52
C ARG A 90 1.97 18.77 16.72
N GLY A 91 3.26 18.65 16.45
CA GLY A 91 4.28 19.22 17.33
C GLY A 91 4.34 20.72 17.08
N ASN A 92 4.00 21.49 18.12
CA ASN A 92 4.35 22.90 18.32
C ASN A 92 5.47 23.42 17.40
N HIS A 93 5.13 24.34 16.50
CA HIS A 93 5.83 25.61 16.28
C HIS A 93 5.02 26.51 15.34
#